data_AF-A0A934FXV0-F1
#
_entry.id   AF-A0A934FXV0-F1
#
_cell.length_a   1.000
_cell.length_b   1.000
_cell.length_c   1.000
_cell.angle_alpha   90.00
_cell.angle_beta   90.00
_cell.angle_gamma   90.00
#
_symmetry.space_group_name_H-M   'P 1'
#
loop_
_entity.id
_entity.type
_entity.pdbx_description
1 polymer ?
#
loop_
_entity_poly.entity_id
_entity_poly.type
_entity_poly.pdbx_seq_one_letter_code
_entity_poly.pdbx_strand_id
1 'polypeptide(L)'
;MSGKINIVFGFFYLALTAVLGPAFLVPQLVERGVVMKQAGQAVADVQTAVEAPQTQTGAVELAQKNAAAVPALWDALKAQQTNGKGAHAHGNLEALLNIVVGFILLSLAVPNAFKRLLTLLFILGAVFHSGVLYLGTVFGLGFVFKFVLIGEVSLIGGLVLMGVAAIMGIKRQGCC
;
A
#
# COMPACT_ATOMS: atom_id res chain seq x y z
N MET A 1 9.63 18.33 22.82
CA MET A 1 8.25 18.00 22.44
C MET A 1 8.15 17.23 21.12
N SER A 2 9.10 17.36 20.19
CA SER A 2 9.00 16.82 18.83
C SER A 2 8.70 15.31 18.75
N GLY A 3 9.36 14.47 19.56
CA GLY A 3 9.09 13.01 19.54
C GLY A 3 7.65 12.61 19.93
N LYS A 4 6.99 13.38 20.82
CA LYS A 4 5.59 13.11 21.18
C LYS A 4 4.64 13.31 19.98
N ILE A 5 4.97 14.24 19.10
CA ILE A 5 4.18 14.54 17.89
C ILE A 5 4.18 13.33 16.97
N ASN A 6 5.35 12.73 16.71
CA ASN A 6 5.42 11.52 15.87
C ASN A 6 4.68 10.33 16.48
N ILE A 7 4.72 10.17 17.82
CA ILE A 7 3.98 9.09 18.49
C ILE A 7 2.47 9.28 18.28
N VAL A 8 1.94 10.47 18.58
CA VAL A 8 0.51 10.77 18.42
C VAL A 8 0.09 10.64 16.96
N PHE A 9 0.85 11.22 16.04
CA PHE A 9 0.62 11.08 14.60
C PHE A 9 0.62 9.60 14.19
N GLY A 10 1.63 8.83 14.60
CA GLY A 10 1.77 7.44 14.22
C GLY A 10 0.63 6.56 14.73
N PHE A 11 0.15 6.73 15.96
CA PHE A 11 -1.03 6.00 16.43
C PHE A 11 -2.31 6.39 15.68
N PHE A 12 -2.51 7.69 15.45
CA PHE A 12 -3.66 8.17 14.69
C PHE A 12 -3.63 7.64 13.25
N TYR A 13 -2.46 7.72 12.60
CA TYR A 13 -2.26 7.26 11.24
C TYR A 13 -2.43 5.74 11.13
N LEU A 14 -1.89 4.98 12.09
CA LEU A 14 -2.07 3.53 12.16
C LEU A 14 -3.54 3.16 12.30
N ALA A 15 -4.29 3.82 13.18
CA ALA A 15 -5.71 3.55 13.33
C ALA A 15 -6.48 3.81 12.03
N LEU A 16 -6.16 4.92 11.34
CA LEU A 16 -6.76 5.25 10.05
C LEU A 16 -6.44 4.20 8.99
N THR A 17 -5.17 3.86 8.78
CA THR A 17 -4.74 2.92 7.73
C THR A 17 -5.14 1.49 8.04
N ALA A 18 -5.20 1.11 9.32
CA ALA A 18 -5.68 -0.20 9.77
C ALA A 18 -7.18 -0.39 9.53
N VAL A 19 -7.98 0.68 9.58
CA VAL A 19 -9.42 0.62 9.24
C VAL A 19 -9.64 0.69 7.73
N LEU A 20 -8.95 1.61 7.05
CA LEU A 20 -9.10 1.80 5.61
C LEU A 20 -8.64 0.57 4.81
N GLY A 21 -7.61 -0.15 5.26
CA GLY A 21 -7.16 -1.38 4.59
C GLY A 21 -8.29 -2.40 4.39
N PRO A 22 -8.82 -3.01 5.45
CA PRO A 22 -9.91 -3.97 5.36
C PRO A 22 -11.16 -3.41 4.69
N ALA A 23 -11.53 -2.15 4.97
CA ALA A 23 -12.73 -1.54 4.41
C ALA A 23 -12.74 -1.52 2.88
N PHE A 24 -11.57 -1.35 2.24
CA PHE A 24 -11.45 -1.33 0.78
C PHE A 24 -10.91 -2.62 0.19
N LEU A 25 -10.05 -3.35 0.90
CA LEU A 25 -9.46 -4.59 0.41
C LEU A 25 -10.43 -5.76 0.47
N VAL A 26 -11.25 -5.88 1.52
CA VAL A 26 -12.14 -7.04 1.67
C VAL A 26 -13.20 -7.10 0.56
N PRO A 27 -13.94 -6.01 0.24
CA PRO A 27 -14.89 -6.03 -0.87
C PRO A 27 -14.22 -6.37 -2.21
N GLN A 28 -13.07 -5.76 -2.50
CA GLN A 28 -12.32 -6.02 -3.73
C GLN A 28 -11.82 -7.48 -3.83
N LEU A 29 -11.44 -8.10 -2.71
CA LEU A 29 -11.04 -9.50 -2.68
C LEU A 29 -12.22 -10.43 -2.96
N VAL A 30 -13.41 -10.11 -2.46
CA VAL A 30 -14.64 -10.87 -2.75
C VAL A 30 -15.02 -10.75 -4.22
N GLU A 31 -15.08 -9.52 -4.74
CA GLU A 31 -15.37 -9.25 -6.15
C GLU A 31 -14.36 -9.96 -7.07
N ARG A 32 -13.07 -9.84 -6.76
CA ARG A 32 -12.01 -10.57 -7.49
C ARG A 32 -12.23 -12.08 -7.44
N GLY A 33 -12.61 -12.64 -6.30
CA GLY A 33 -12.90 -14.07 -6.18
C GLY A 33 -14.03 -14.51 -7.10
N VAL A 34 -15.09 -13.70 -7.21
CA VAL A 34 -16.23 -13.96 -8.11
C VAL A 34 -15.79 -13.91 -9.57
N VAL A 35 -15.11 -12.84 -9.99
CA VAL A 35 -14.67 -12.65 -11.38
C VAL A 35 -13.65 -13.73 -11.80
N MET A 36 -12.71 -14.07 -10.93
CA MET A 36 -11.74 -15.15 -11.19
C MET A 36 -12.43 -16.51 -11.32
N LYS A 37 -13.46 -16.78 -10.51
CA LYS A 37 -14.26 -18.01 -10.63
C LYS A 37 -15.02 -18.06 -11.96
N GLN A 38 -15.63 -16.95 -12.38
CA GLN A 38 -16.34 -16.85 -13.66
C GLN A 38 -15.40 -17.06 -14.85
N ALA A 39 -14.21 -16.45 -14.83
CA ALA A 39 -13.20 -16.67 -15.85
C ALA A 39 -12.72 -18.12 -15.90
N GLY A 40 -12.49 -18.74 -14.73
CA GLY A 40 -12.14 -20.16 -14.64
C GLY A 40 -13.22 -21.09 -15.21
N GLN A 41 -14.49 -20.79 -14.95
CA GLN A 41 -15.62 -21.53 -15.55
C GLN A 41 -15.68 -21.36 -17.06
N ALA A 42 -15.54 -20.13 -17.57
CA ALA A 42 -15.59 -19.88 -19.01
C ALA A 42 -14.44 -20.58 -19.77
N VAL A 43 -13.24 -20.63 -19.17
CA VAL A 43 -12.10 -21.39 -19.74
C VAL A 43 -12.38 -22.90 -19.72
N ALA A 44 -12.95 -23.43 -18.64
CA ALA A 44 -13.32 -24.85 -18.54
C ALA A 44 -14.40 -25.25 -19.57
N ASP A 45 -15.37 -24.36 -19.82
CA ASP A 45 -16.43 -24.57 -20.81
C ASP A 45 -15.85 -24.63 -22.23
N VAL A 46 -14.92 -23.71 -22.55
CA VAL A 46 -14.18 -23.74 -23.82
C VAL A 46 -13.39 -25.03 -23.95
N GLN A 47 -12.65 -25.42 -22.90
CA GLN A 47 -11.85 -26.65 -22.94
C GLN A 47 -12.73 -27.89 -23.20
N THR A 48 -13.88 -27.98 -22.54
CA THR A 48 -14.84 -29.06 -22.75
C THR A 48 -15.38 -29.07 -24.19
N ALA A 49 -15.63 -27.89 -24.78
CA ALA A 49 -16.09 -27.78 -26.16
C ALA A 49 -15.01 -28.08 -27.21
N VAL A 50 -13.74 -27.86 -26.88
CA VAL A 50 -12.59 -28.26 -27.72
C VAL A 50 -12.45 -29.78 -27.73
N GLU A 51 -12.63 -30.44 -26.58
CA GLU A 51 -12.52 -31.89 -26.41
C GLU A 51 -13.71 -32.66 -27.00
N ALA A 52 -14.84 -31.99 -27.26
CA ALA A 52 -16.03 -32.58 -27.86
C ALA A 52 -15.86 -32.88 -29.36
N PRO A 53 -16.60 -33.87 -29.92
CA PRO A 53 -16.58 -34.16 -31.35
C PRO A 53 -16.93 -32.94 -32.21
N GLN A 54 -16.03 -32.55 -33.11
CA GLN A 54 -16.16 -31.36 -33.95
C GLN A 54 -17.15 -31.61 -35.11
N THR A 55 -18.45 -31.48 -34.83
CA THR A 55 -19.51 -31.37 -35.83
C THR A 55 -19.78 -29.90 -36.16
N GLN A 56 -20.60 -29.60 -37.19
CA GLN A 56 -21.00 -28.20 -37.47
C GLN A 56 -21.66 -27.53 -36.25
N THR A 57 -22.46 -28.28 -35.48
CA THR A 57 -23.04 -27.80 -34.22
C THR A 57 -21.98 -27.60 -33.13
N GLY A 58 -20.99 -28.50 -33.03
CA GLY A 58 -19.86 -28.35 -32.10
C GLY A 58 -18.98 -27.13 -32.41
N ALA A 59 -18.76 -26.80 -33.68
CA ALA A 59 -18.01 -25.61 -34.08
C ALA A 59 -18.73 -24.31 -33.70
N VAL A 60 -20.07 -24.27 -33.82
CA VAL A 60 -20.87 -23.11 -33.37
C VAL A 60 -20.85 -22.98 -31.85
N GLU A 61 -20.96 -24.09 -31.12
CA GLU A 61 -20.89 -24.09 -29.65
C GLU A 61 -19.53 -23.61 -29.14
N LEU A 62 -18.44 -24.09 -29.76
CA LEU A 62 -17.09 -23.64 -29.44
C LEU A 62 -16.91 -22.14 -29.70
N ALA A 63 -17.42 -21.63 -30.83
CA ALA A 63 -17.36 -20.21 -31.14
C ALA A 63 -18.11 -19.35 -30.11
N GLN A 64 -19.30 -19.80 -29.66
CA GLN A 64 -20.07 -19.11 -28.63
C GLN A 64 -19.36 -19.09 -27.27
N LYS A 65 -18.80 -20.24 -26.85
CA LYS A 65 -18.05 -20.35 -25.59
C LYS A 65 -16.77 -19.53 -25.61
N ASN A 66 -16.04 -19.53 -26.73
CA ASN A 66 -14.87 -18.66 -26.92
C ASN A 66 -15.23 -17.17 -26.84
N ALA A 67 -16.33 -16.76 -27.49
CA ALA A 67 -16.79 -15.38 -27.46
C ALA A 67 -17.16 -14.92 -26.04
N ALA A 68 -17.66 -15.81 -25.18
CA ALA A 68 -17.95 -15.53 -23.77
C ALA A 68 -16.69 -15.56 -22.88
N ALA A 69 -15.71 -16.42 -23.18
CA ALA A 69 -14.49 -16.56 -22.39
C ALA A 69 -13.55 -15.36 -22.50
N VAL A 70 -13.43 -14.76 -23.68
CA VAL A 70 -12.56 -13.59 -23.92
C VAL A 70 -12.86 -12.40 -22.98
N PRO A 71 -14.11 -11.89 -22.88
CA PRO A 71 -14.42 -10.80 -21.96
C PRO A 71 -14.29 -11.22 -20.48
N ALA A 72 -14.65 -12.45 -20.12
CA ALA A 72 -14.48 -12.95 -18.76
C ALA A 72 -13.00 -12.97 -18.33
N LEU A 73 -12.10 -13.38 -19.23
CA LEU A 73 -10.66 -13.36 -18.99
C LEU A 73 -10.13 -11.92 -18.86
N TRP A 74 -10.64 -11.01 -19.69
CA TRP A 74 -10.28 -9.60 -19.64
C TRP A 74 -10.70 -8.93 -18.31
N ASP A 75 -11.91 -9.23 -17.84
CA ASP A 75 -12.40 -8.74 -16.56
C ASP A 75 -11.59 -9.31 -15.39
N ALA A 76 -11.20 -10.60 -15.46
CA ALA A 76 -10.30 -11.19 -14.47
C ALA A 76 -8.92 -10.53 -14.44
N LEU A 77 -8.34 -10.21 -15.61
CA LEU A 77 -7.06 -9.49 -15.69
C LEU A 77 -7.16 -8.08 -15.09
N LYS A 78 -8.25 -7.35 -15.34
CA LYS A 78 -8.51 -6.05 -14.70
C LYS A 78 -8.65 -6.19 -13.18
N ALA A 79 -9.40 -7.18 -12.72
CA ALA A 79 -9.60 -7.45 -11.29
C ALA A 79 -8.31 -7.91 -10.57
N GLN A 80 -7.29 -8.36 -11.31
CA GLN A 80 -6.00 -8.74 -10.74
C GLN A 80 -5.21 -7.53 -10.20
N GLN A 81 -5.41 -6.32 -10.77
CA GLN A 81 -4.86 -5.08 -10.24
C GLN A 81 -5.62 -4.67 -8.97
N THR A 82 -5.35 -5.36 -7.86
CA THR A 82 -5.94 -5.01 -6.56
C THR A 82 -5.35 -3.70 -6.08
N ASN A 83 -6.16 -2.65 -6.17
CA ASN A 83 -5.85 -1.33 -5.67
C ASN A 83 -5.72 -1.37 -4.13
N GLY A 84 -4.88 -0.51 -3.56
CA GLY A 84 -4.83 -0.29 -2.11
C GLY A 84 -4.00 -1.28 -1.27
N LYS A 85 -3.58 -2.46 -1.77
CA LYS A 85 -2.73 -3.37 -0.96
C LYS A 85 -1.40 -2.73 -0.57
N GLY A 86 -0.76 -2.10 -1.55
CA GLY A 86 0.49 -1.37 -1.35
C GLY A 86 0.31 -0.18 -0.40
N ALA A 87 -0.79 0.57 -0.55
CA ALA A 87 -1.13 1.70 0.30
C ALA A 87 -1.32 1.27 1.76
N HIS A 88 -2.04 0.17 1.99
CA HIS A 88 -2.28 -0.35 3.34
C HIS A 88 -1.01 -0.81 4.05
N ALA A 89 -0.20 -1.63 3.38
CA ALA A 89 1.04 -2.14 3.97
C ALA A 89 2.02 -1.00 4.31
N HIS A 90 2.22 -0.06 3.38
CA HIS A 90 3.08 1.10 3.60
C HIS A 90 2.52 2.04 4.68
N GLY A 91 1.21 2.30 4.67
CA GLY A 91 0.56 3.14 5.68
C GLY A 91 0.81 2.64 7.10
N ASN A 92 0.61 1.35 7.35
CA ASN A 92 0.87 0.75 8.66
C ASN A 92 2.36 0.81 9.03
N LEU A 93 3.25 0.51 8.08
CA LEU A 93 4.70 0.51 8.33
C LEU A 93 5.22 1.92 8.65
N GLU A 94 4.76 2.94 7.93
CA GLU A 94 5.14 4.33 8.14
C GLU A 94 4.55 4.91 9.42
N ALA A 95 3.36 4.45 9.82
CA ALA A 95 2.77 4.74 11.12
C ALA A 95 3.64 4.19 12.26
N LEU A 96 4.03 2.91 12.17
CA LEU A 96 4.93 2.27 13.13
C LEU A 96 6.31 2.95 13.15
N LEU A 97 6.85 3.29 11.98
CA LEU A 97 8.10 4.03 11.87
C LEU A 97 8.02 5.37 12.61
N ASN A 98 6.93 6.12 12.45
CA ASN A 98 6.71 7.37 13.18
C ASN A 98 6.64 7.15 14.70
N ILE A 99 5.96 6.10 15.17
CA ILE A 99 5.92 5.76 16.60
C ILE A 99 7.34 5.49 17.13
N VAL A 100 8.09 4.63 16.45
CA VAL A 100 9.47 4.25 16.84
C VAL A 100 10.40 5.45 16.83
N VAL A 101 10.39 6.23 15.73
CA VAL A 101 11.12 7.49 15.61
C VAL A 101 10.80 8.42 16.76
N GLY A 102 9.52 8.55 17.11
CA GLY A 102 9.08 9.39 18.21
C GLY A 102 9.71 8.98 19.55
N PHE A 103 9.73 7.69 19.86
CA PHE A 103 10.42 7.17 21.06
C PHE A 103 11.93 7.44 21.02
N ILE A 104 12.59 7.20 19.88
CA ILE A 104 14.03 7.46 19.71
C ILE A 104 14.34 8.97 19.89
N LEU A 105 13.53 9.86 19.33
CA LEU A 105 13.72 11.31 19.50
C LEU A 105 13.54 11.77 20.95
N LEU A 106 12.76 11.05 21.76
CA LEU A 106 12.64 11.32 23.18
C LEU A 106 13.89 10.89 23.95
N SER A 107 14.59 9.83 23.53
CA SER A 107 15.79 9.33 24.20
C SER A 107 17.09 10.02 23.78
N LEU A 108 17.19 10.53 22.55
CA LEU A 108 18.43 11.13 22.03
C LEU A 108 18.73 12.52 22.61
N ALA A 109 19.99 12.77 22.99
CA ALA A 109 20.46 14.07 23.46
C ALA A 109 20.93 15.00 22.31
N VAL A 110 20.05 15.28 21.35
CA VAL A 110 20.33 16.15 20.19
C VAL A 110 19.59 17.50 20.24
N PRO A 111 20.05 18.53 19.52
CA PRO A 111 19.41 19.85 19.51
C PRO A 111 17.93 19.81 19.11
N ASN A 112 17.11 20.62 19.77
CA ASN A 112 15.66 20.65 19.56
C ASN A 112 15.27 20.95 18.10
N ALA A 113 16.01 21.83 17.41
CA ALA A 113 15.79 22.12 16.01
C ALA A 113 15.96 20.88 15.13
N PHE A 114 16.96 20.04 15.43
CA PHE A 114 17.20 18.82 14.67
C PHE A 114 16.12 17.76 14.92
N LYS A 115 15.64 17.64 16.16
CA LYS A 115 14.47 16.81 16.47
C LYS A 115 13.22 17.26 15.71
N ARG A 116 13.00 18.57 15.59
CA ARG A 116 11.86 19.13 14.82
C ARG A 116 11.97 18.82 13.33
N LEU A 117 13.16 18.95 12.75
CA LEU A 117 13.39 18.57 11.35
C LEU A 117 13.07 17.10 11.11
N LEU A 118 13.59 16.19 11.95
CA LEU A 118 13.30 14.76 11.86
C LEU A 118 11.80 14.48 12.00
N THR A 119 11.13 15.09 12.98
CA THR A 119 9.68 14.98 13.14
C THR A 119 8.94 15.35 11.86
N LEU A 120 9.27 16.49 11.25
CA LEU A 120 8.64 16.94 10.01
C LEU A 120 8.92 15.98 8.85
N LEU A 121 10.16 15.52 8.70
CA LEU A 121 10.54 14.61 7.61
C LEU A 121 9.77 13.29 7.65
N PHE A 122 9.58 12.69 8.84
CA PHE A 122 8.84 11.43 8.95
C PHE A 122 7.33 11.60 8.79
N ILE A 123 6.76 12.74 9.20
CA ILE A 123 5.33 13.03 9.01
C ILE A 123 5.03 13.35 7.56
N LEU A 124 5.80 14.26 6.95
CA LEU A 124 5.67 14.57 5.52
C LEU A 124 5.93 13.34 4.67
N GLY A 125 6.94 12.56 5.05
CA GLY A 125 7.24 11.27 4.46
C GLY A 125 6.02 10.35 4.44
N ALA A 126 5.40 10.12 5.59
CA ALA A 126 4.23 9.24 5.70
C ALA A 126 3.02 9.76 4.89
N VAL A 127 2.73 11.05 4.99
CA VAL A 127 1.57 11.66 4.30
C VAL A 127 1.76 11.66 2.78
N PHE A 128 2.94 12.05 2.30
CA PHE A 128 3.20 12.16 0.86
C PHE A 128 3.62 10.83 0.21
N HIS A 129 4.03 9.82 0.98
CA HIS A 129 4.28 8.48 0.46
C HIS A 129 3.01 7.62 0.55
N SER A 130 2.74 6.96 1.68
CA SER A 130 1.57 6.08 1.79
C SER A 130 0.23 6.82 1.75
N GLY A 131 0.14 8.06 2.24
CA GLY A 131 -1.11 8.82 2.22
C GLY A 131 -1.56 9.15 0.80
N VAL A 132 -0.62 9.52 -0.06
CA VAL A 132 -0.85 9.71 -1.50
C VAL A 132 -1.20 8.40 -2.18
N LEU A 133 -0.60 7.27 -1.80
CA LEU A 133 -1.01 5.96 -2.32
C LEU A 133 -2.48 5.65 -2.00
N TYR A 134 -2.96 5.99 -0.79
CA TYR A 134 -4.37 5.88 -0.45
C TYR A 134 -5.24 6.79 -1.33
N LEU A 135 -4.89 8.07 -1.45
CA LEU A 135 -5.64 9.02 -2.29
C LEU A 135 -5.70 8.59 -3.75
N GLY A 136 -4.58 8.13 -4.31
CA GLY A 136 -4.49 7.76 -5.72
C GLY A 136 -5.12 6.40 -6.03
N THR A 137 -4.86 5.38 -5.21
CA THR A 137 -5.32 4.00 -5.49
C THR A 137 -6.71 3.69 -4.92
N VAL A 138 -7.05 4.24 -3.76
CA VAL A 138 -8.31 3.92 -3.06
C VAL A 138 -9.39 4.94 -3.41
N PHE A 139 -9.05 6.23 -3.41
CA PHE A 139 -10.00 7.32 -3.69
C PHE A 139 -9.98 7.79 -5.15
N GLY A 140 -9.16 7.18 -6.01
CA GLY A 140 -9.13 7.45 -7.46
C GLY A 140 -8.54 8.80 -7.84
N LEU A 141 -7.86 9.51 -6.93
CA LEU A 141 -7.28 10.83 -7.19
C LEU A 141 -5.91 10.71 -7.88
N GLY A 142 -5.85 10.14 -9.07
CA GLY A 142 -4.58 9.81 -9.74
C GLY A 142 -3.58 10.97 -9.90
N PHE A 143 -4.03 12.23 -9.93
CA PHE A 143 -3.13 13.38 -10.01
C PHE A 143 -2.19 13.50 -8.79
N VAL A 144 -2.57 12.94 -7.63
CA VAL A 144 -1.78 13.04 -6.40
C VAL A 144 -0.48 12.23 -6.47
N PHE A 145 -0.37 11.24 -7.37
CA PHE A 145 0.84 10.43 -7.51
C PHE A 145 2.10 11.24 -7.83
N LYS A 146 1.95 12.46 -8.38
CA LYS A 146 3.07 13.39 -8.61
C LYS A 146 3.80 13.80 -7.33
N PHE A 147 3.14 13.68 -6.18
CA PHE A 147 3.72 14.04 -4.88
C PHE A 147 4.39 12.87 -4.15
N VAL A 148 4.32 11.64 -4.68
CA VAL A 148 4.96 10.46 -4.05
C VAL A 148 6.46 10.68 -3.83
N LEU A 149 7.14 11.29 -4.79
CA LEU A 149 8.57 11.57 -4.73
C LEU A 149 8.94 12.45 -3.53
N ILE A 150 8.07 13.38 -3.13
CA ILE A 150 8.29 14.20 -1.93
C ILE A 150 8.29 13.32 -0.69
N GLY A 151 7.35 12.38 -0.61
CA GLY A 151 7.27 11.41 0.47
C GLY A 151 8.51 10.53 0.57
N GLU A 152 8.95 9.96 -0.56
CA GLU A 152 10.15 9.10 -0.65
C GLU A 152 11.41 9.84 -0.18
N VAL A 153 11.68 11.02 -0.76
CA VAL A 153 12.86 11.83 -0.40
C VAL A 153 12.80 12.24 1.06
N SER A 154 11.63 12.59 1.58
CA SER A 154 11.44 12.96 2.98
C SER A 154 11.69 11.79 3.94
N LEU A 155 11.20 10.57 3.62
CA LEU A 155 11.46 9.36 4.42
C LEU A 155 12.94 8.97 4.39
N ILE A 156 13.56 8.94 3.20
CA ILE A 156 14.99 8.59 3.06
C ILE A 156 15.85 9.62 3.80
N GLY A 157 15.58 10.91 3.59
CA GLY A 157 16.27 11.98 4.30
C GLY A 157 16.10 11.88 5.82
N GLY A 158 14.88 11.57 6.28
CA GLY A 158 14.58 11.32 7.69
C GLY A 158 15.37 10.15 8.27
N LEU A 159 15.43 9.02 7.55
CA LEU A 159 16.18 7.83 7.95
C LEU A 159 17.69 8.09 8.04
N VAL A 160 18.27 8.72 7.02
CA VAL A 160 19.70 9.07 7.00
C VAL A 160 20.03 10.02 8.15
N LEU A 161 19.26 11.09 8.33
CA LEU A 161 19.47 12.06 9.40
C LEU A 161 19.21 11.48 10.78
N MET A 162 18.31 10.50 10.91
CA MET A 162 18.10 9.76 12.16
C MET A 162 19.34 8.95 12.53
N GLY A 163 19.99 8.31 11.56
CA GLY A 163 21.27 7.63 11.77
C GLY A 163 22.35 8.58 12.31
N VAL A 164 22.46 9.77 11.72
CA VAL A 164 23.35 10.84 12.21
C VAL A 164 22.97 11.27 13.63
N ALA A 165 21.67 11.50 13.88
CA ALA A 165 21.18 11.89 15.20
C ALA A 165 21.43 10.82 16.27
N ALA A 166 21.36 9.53 15.91
CA ALA A 166 21.69 8.43 16.81
C ALA A 166 23.17 8.48 17.22
N ILE A 167 24.08 8.64 16.27
CA ILE A 167 25.53 8.76 16.56
C ILE A 167 25.82 9.97 17.45
N MET A 168 25.21 11.12 17.16
CA MET A 168 25.39 12.35 17.95
C MET A 168 24.75 12.27 19.34
N GLY A 169 23.59 11.60 19.45
CA GLY A 169 22.70 11.66 20.60
C GLY A 169 22.88 10.53 21.61
N ILE A 170 23.58 9.46 21.24
CA ILE A 170 24.02 8.41 22.18
C ILE A 170 25.18 8.99 23.01
N LYS A 171 24.85 9.64 24.13
CA LYS A 171 25.83 9.85 25.19
C LYS A 171 26.20 8.49 25.79
N ARG A 172 27.50 8.22 25.98
CA ARG A 172 27.95 7.12 26.84
C ARG A 172 27.34 7.32 28.24
N GLN A 173 26.34 6.51 28.59
CA GLN A 173 25.98 6.30 29.98
C GLN A 173 27.12 5.48 30.60
N GLY A 174 28.16 6.14 31.12
CA GLY A 174 29.30 5.45 31.73
C GLY A 174 30.58 6.27 31.73
N CYS A 175 30.69 7.22 32.66
CA CYS A 175 31.92 7.63 33.37
C CYS A 175 31.60 8.88 34.20
N CYS A 176 31.21 8.65 35.46
CA CYS A 176 31.56 9.39 36.66
C CYS A 176 30.87 8.68 37.82
#